data_AF-A0A7W0NHF8-F1
#
_entry.id   AF-A0A7W0NHF8-F1
#
_cell.length_a   1.000
_cell.length_b   1.000
_cell.length_c   1.000
_cell.angle_alpha   90.00
_cell.angle_beta   90.00
_cell.angle_gamma   90.00
#
_symmetry.space_group_name_H-M   'P 1'
#
loop_
_entity.id
_entity.type
_entity.pdbx_description
1 polymer ?
#
loop_
_entity_poly.entity_id
_entity_poly.type
_entity_poly.pdbx_seq_one_letter_code
_entity_poly.pdbx_strand_id
1 'polypeptide(L)' 'MLFAAVNVLRRLNVDPELALRGATGRFVARVEAAERLATQAGEDFAKLPLARQDRYFDLAKESA' A
#
# COMPACT_ATOMS: atom_id res chain seq x y z
N MET A 1 -3.98 -16.43 11.19
CA MET A 1 -3.72 -16.15 9.76
C MET A 1 -2.25 -15.84 9.46
N LEU A 2 -1.57 -14.96 10.21
CA LEU A 2 -0.15 -14.63 9.96
C LEU A 2 0.78 -15.85 9.92
N PHE A 3 0.62 -16.81 10.83
CA PHE A 3 1.39 -18.06 10.83
C PHE A 3 1.24 -18.87 9.52
N ALA A 4 0.03 -18.92 8.94
CA ALA A 4 -0.21 -19.60 7.67
C ALA A 4 0.49 -18.87 6.50
N ALA A 5 0.41 -17.53 6.45
CA ALA A 5 1.10 -16.73 5.44
C ALA A 5 2.63 -16.91 5.50
N VAL A 6 3.21 -16.87 6.71
CA VAL A 6 4.64 -17.09 6.90
C VAL A 6 5.07 -18.51 6.50
N ASN A 7 4.26 -19.53 6.81
CA ASN A 7 4.56 -20.91 6.38
C ASN A 7 4.49 -21.10 4.87
N VAL A 8 3.59 -20.42 4.17
CA VAL A 8 3.57 -20.40 2.70
C VAL A 8 4.83 -19.74 2.15
N LEU A 9 5.23 -18.59 2.69
CA LEU A 9 6.46 -17.89 2.26
C LEU A 9 7.70 -18.78 2.46
N ARG A 10 7.82 -19.45 3.62
CA ARG A 10 8.89 -20.42 3.87
C ARG A 10 8.86 -21.59 2.87
N ARG A 11 7.68 -22.15 2.58
CA ARG A 11 7.53 -23.24 1.61
C ARG A 11 7.95 -22.83 0.19
N LEU A 12 7.81 -21.55 -0.15
CA LEU A 12 8.24 -20.97 -1.42
C LEU A 12 9.71 -20.50 -1.39
N ASN A 13 10.47 -20.78 -0.32
CA ASN A 13 11.84 -20.29 -0.10
C ASN A 13 11.99 -18.76 -0.18
N VAL A 14 10.92 -18.03 0.15
CA VAL A 14 10.94 -16.57 0.27
C VAL A 14 11.19 -16.18 1.72
N ASP A 15 12.15 -15.29 1.97
CA ASP A 15 12.38 -14.73 3.29
C ASP A 15 11.14 -13.93 3.75
N PRO A 16 10.43 -14.36 4.82
CA PRO A 16 9.18 -13.73 5.21
C PRO A 16 9.34 -12.31 5.74
N GLU A 17 10.46 -12.01 6.41
CA GLU A 17 10.71 -10.67 6.94
C GLU A 17 10.98 -9.69 5.79
N LEU A 18 11.84 -10.08 4.85
CA LEU A 18 12.14 -9.28 3.67
C LEU A 18 10.89 -9.07 2.80
N ALA A 19 10.09 -10.12 2.61
CA ALA A 19 8.83 -10.04 1.87
C ALA A 19 7.83 -9.09 2.53
N LEU A 20 7.67 -9.19 3.85
CA LEU A 20 6.78 -8.30 4.61
C LEU A 20 7.29 -6.85 4.56
N ARG A 21 8.59 -6.63 4.76
CA ARG A 21 9.22 -5.29 4.68
C ARG A 21 9.01 -4.67 3.30
N GLY A 22 9.20 -5.44 2.23
CA GLY A 22 8.96 -4.99 0.86
C GLY A 22 7.47 -4.67 0.60
N ALA A 23 6.55 -5.49 1.10
CA ALA A 23 5.12 -5.25 0.97
C ALA A 23 4.69 -3.98 1.72
N THR A 24 5.15 -3.80 2.95
CA THR A 24 4.90 -2.58 3.75
C THR A 24 5.48 -1.36 3.06
N GLY A 25 6.71 -1.43 2.53
CA GLY A 25 7.32 -0.33 1.80
C GLY A 25 6.51 0.09 0.57
N ARG A 26 6.03 -0.87 -0.24
CA ARG A 26 5.13 -0.59 -1.38
C ARG A 26 3.81 0.04 -0.96
N PHE A 27 3.25 -0.39 0.17
CA PHE A 27 2.02 0.20 0.70
C PHE A 27 2.24 1.66 1.10
N VAL A 28 3.29 1.93 1.89
CA VAL A 28 3.63 3.30 2.35
C VAL A 28 3.87 4.23 1.17
N ALA A 29 4.74 3.85 0.22
CA ALA A 29 5.06 4.66 -0.96
C ALA A 29 3.80 5.04 -1.76
N ARG A 30 2.80 4.16 -1.76
CA ARG A 30 1.57 4.36 -2.50
C ARG A 30 0.55 5.21 -1.76
N VAL A 31 0.47 5.11 -0.43
CA VAL A 31 -0.32 6.06 0.38
C VAL A 31 0.25 7.47 0.22
N GLU A 32 1.58 7.62 0.28
CA GLU A 32 2.22 8.93 0.07
C GLU A 32 1.97 9.47 -1.34
N ALA A 33 1.96 8.62 -2.37
CA ALA A 33 1.60 9.02 -3.73
C ALA A 33 0.13 9.43 -3.84
N ALA A 34 -0.79 8.69 -3.21
CA ALA A 34 -2.21 9.03 -3.15
C ALA A 34 -2.44 10.38 -2.46
N GLU A 35 -1.74 10.66 -1.36
CA GLU A 35 -1.80 11.93 -0.64
C GLU A 35 -1.29 13.10 -1.49
N ARG A 36 -0.20 12.91 -2.24
CA ARG A 36 0.29 13.91 -3.19
C ARG A 36 -0.72 14.21 -4.29
N LEU A 37 -1.37 13.18 -4.84
CA LEU A 37 -2.41 13.35 -5.87
C LEU A 37 -3.63 14.09 -5.34
N ALA A 38 -4.09 13.76 -4.12
CA ALA A 38 -5.20 14.47 -3.47
C ALA A 38 -4.84 15.93 -3.20
N THR A 39 -3.62 16.19 -2.71
CA THR A 39 -3.13 17.55 -2.45
C THR A 39 -3.06 18.38 -3.73
N GLN A 40 -2.63 17.79 -4.85
CA GLN A 40 -2.64 18.44 -6.17
C GLN A 40 -4.06 18.78 -6.64
N ALA A 41 -5.06 17.97 -6.25
CA ALA A 41 -6.47 18.23 -6.49
C ALA A 41 -7.10 19.22 -5.47
N GLY A 42 -6.32 19.75 -4.53
CA GLY A 42 -6.79 20.68 -3.49
C GLY A 42 -7.57 20.00 -2.36
N GLU A 43 -7.48 18.68 -2.23
CA GLU A 43 -8.16 17.88 -1.21
C GLU A 43 -7.19 17.43 -0.11
N ASP A 44 -7.65 17.41 1.15
CA ASP A 44 -6.91 16.84 2.28
C ASP A 44 -7.22 15.33 2.38
N PHE A 45 -6.28 14.50 1.94
CA PHE A 45 -6.43 13.05 1.85
C PHE A 45 -6.95 12.40 3.14
N ALA A 46 -6.43 12.83 4.29
CA ALA A 46 -6.77 12.24 5.59
C ALA A 46 -8.22 12.54 6.02
N LYS A 47 -8.83 13.61 5.48
CA LYS A 47 -10.21 14.00 5.77
C LYS A 47 -11.22 13.45 4.77
N LEU A 48 -10.76 12.83 3.69
CA LEU A 48 -11.65 12.26 2.68
C LEU A 48 -12.35 10.99 3.22
N PRO A 49 -13.58 10.71 2.76
CA PRO A 49 -14.19 9.40 2.98
C PRO A 49 -13.32 8.27 2.40
N LEU A 50 -13.36 7.08 3.00
CA LEU A 50 -12.57 5.92 2.56
C LEU A 50 -12.71 5.62 1.07
N ALA A 51 -13.92 5.69 0.52
CA ALA A 51 -14.15 5.47 -0.91
C ALA A 51 -13.39 6.47 -1.82
N ARG A 52 -13.13 7.70 -1.34
CA ARG A 52 -12.30 8.67 -2.07
C ARG A 52 -10.82 8.40 -1.87
N GLN A 53 -10.40 8.03 -0.65
CA GLN A 53 -9.02 7.61 -0.38
C GLN A 53 -8.61 6.41 -1.25
N ASP A 54 -9.49 5.41 -1.37
CA ASP A 54 -9.30 4.22 -2.21
C ASP A 54 -9.09 4.60 -3.68
N ARG A 55 -9.85 5.56 -4.21
CA ARG A 55 -9.66 6.03 -5.59
C ARG A 55 -8.28 6.65 -5.82
N TYR A 56 -7.80 7.49 -4.91
CA TYR A 56 -6.45 8.04 -5.02
C TYR A 56 -5.38 6.95 -4.85
N PHE A 57 -5.62 5.98 -3.98
CA PHE A 57 -4.75 4.82 -3.84
C PHE A 57 -4.68 4.00 -5.12
N ASP A 58 -5.79 3.78 -5.82
CA ASP A 58 -5.82 3.08 -7.11
C ASP A 58 -5.10 3.86 -8.21
N LEU A 59 -5.35 5.17 -8.34
CA LEU A 59 -4.61 6.05 -9.24
C LEU A 59 -3.09 6.00 -8.99
N ALA A 60 -2.68 5.94 -7.73
CA ALA A 60 -1.29 5.83 -7.34
C ALA A 60 -0.63 4.48 -7.73
N LYS A 61 -1.40 3.42 -8.01
CA LYS A 61 -0.86 2.15 -8.55
C LYS A 61 -0.73 2.11 -10.03
N GLU A 62 -1.61 2.80 -10.74
CA GLU A 62 -1.47 2.90 -12.20
C GLU A 62 -0.22 3.69 -12.58
N SER A 63 0.31 4.50 -11.65
CA SER A 63 1.50 5.33 -11.82
C SER A 63 2.80 4.72 -11.26
N ALA A 64 2.75 3.50 -10.69
CA ALA A 64 3.89 2.84 -10.01
C ALA A 64 4.30 1.54 -10.72
#